data_AF-A0A225WBK4-F1
#
_entry.id   AF-A0A225WBK4-F1
#
_cell.length_a   1.000
_cell.length_b   1.000
_cell.length_c   1.000
_cell.angle_alpha   90.00
_cell.angle_beta   90.00
_cell.angle_gamma   90.00
#
_symmetry.space_group_name_H-M   'P 1'
#
loop_
_entity.id
_entity.type
_entity.pdbx_description
1 polymer ?
#
loop_
_entity_poly.entity_id
_entity_poly.type
_entity_poly.pdbx_seq_one_letter_code
_entity_poly.pdbx_strand_id
1 'polypeptide(L)'
;MFKSKGVPEKLQKWLQDETPVDTVFKGLHLDVNNAGKGLFDNPHFAAWVEYADTLSVKIPEMSAISSLTRRFGDGRLYNFIQRAKMNPSTENLAKKLETKQIQHWLAVGKILM
;
A
#
# COMPACT_ATOMS: atom_id res chain seq x y z
N MET A 1 10.37 -10.80 8.42
CA MET A 1 10.80 -11.61 7.26
C MET A 1 9.55 -11.95 6.46
N PHE A 2 9.52 -11.63 5.16
CA PHE A 2 8.38 -11.93 4.29
C PHE A 2 8.14 -13.44 4.26
N LYS A 3 7.14 -13.91 5.00
CA LYS A 3 6.80 -15.33 5.10
C LYS A 3 5.77 -15.67 4.02
N SER A 4 6.17 -15.72 2.76
CA SER A 4 5.34 -16.29 1.70
C SER A 4 6.17 -16.71 0.48
N LYS A 5 5.84 -17.87 -0.08
CA LYS A 5 6.28 -18.30 -1.42
C LYS A 5 5.83 -17.23 -2.44
N GLY A 6 6.78 -16.65 -3.19
CA GLY A 6 6.48 -15.71 -4.27
C GLY A 6 6.83 -14.25 -4.01
N VAL A 7 7.49 -13.92 -2.89
CA VAL A 7 8.20 -12.64 -2.76
C VAL A 7 9.29 -12.64 -3.83
N PRO A 8 9.22 -11.77 -4.87
CA PRO A 8 10.25 -11.74 -5.89
C PRO A 8 11.59 -11.45 -5.19
N GLU A 9 12.66 -12.20 -5.49
CA GLU A 9 14.01 -11.97 -4.93
C GLU A 9 14.41 -10.48 -5.01
N LYS A 10 13.90 -9.80 -6.05
CA LYS A 10 14.01 -8.37 -6.29
C LYS A 10 13.51 -7.49 -5.12
N LEU A 11 12.43 -7.86 -4.41
CA LEU A 11 11.92 -7.10 -3.26
C LEU A 11 12.89 -7.15 -2.07
N GLN A 12 13.57 -8.27 -1.85
CA GLN A 12 14.56 -8.36 -0.77
C GLN A 12 15.76 -7.47 -1.07
N LYS A 13 16.25 -7.51 -2.31
CA LYS A 13 17.33 -6.61 -2.76
C LYS A 13 16.91 -5.14 -2.64
N TRP A 14 15.74 -4.78 -3.16
CA TRP A 14 15.20 -3.43 -3.01
C TRP A 14 15.01 -3.00 -1.55
N LEU A 15 14.78 -3.94 -0.62
CA LEU A 15 14.66 -3.62 0.79
C LEU A 15 16.03 -3.32 1.41
N GLN A 16 17.06 -4.10 1.04
CA GLN A 16 18.44 -3.85 1.46
C GLN A 16 18.96 -2.52 0.94
N ASP A 17 18.61 -2.19 -0.31
CA ASP A 17 18.97 -0.93 -0.95
C ASP A 17 18.09 0.26 -0.50
N GLU A 18 17.13 0.03 0.40
CA GLU A 18 16.12 1.01 0.85
C GLU A 18 15.47 1.78 -0.33
N THR A 19 15.19 1.04 -1.41
CA THR A 19 14.68 1.61 -2.66
C THR A 19 13.37 2.38 -2.41
N PRO A 20 13.19 3.58 -2.99
CA PRO A 20 11.97 4.34 -2.77
C PRO A 20 10.69 3.58 -3.11
N VAL A 21 9.69 3.65 -2.24
CA VAL A 21 8.44 2.88 -2.38
C VAL A 21 7.69 3.16 -3.68
N ASP A 22 7.76 4.40 -4.19
CA ASP A 22 7.16 4.77 -5.47
C ASP A 22 7.91 4.15 -6.67
N THR A 23 9.23 3.96 -6.56
CA THR A 23 10.03 3.24 -7.57
C THR A 23 9.65 1.77 -7.61
N VAL A 24 9.50 1.15 -6.45
CA VAL A 24 9.05 -0.26 -6.35
C VAL A 24 7.60 -0.41 -6.83
N PHE A 25 6.72 0.55 -6.53
CA PHE A 25 5.33 0.54 -6.99
C PHE A 25 5.26 0.47 -8.53
N LYS A 26 6.03 1.32 -9.22
CA LYS A 26 6.16 1.30 -10.68
C LYS A 26 6.84 0.03 -11.20
N GLY A 27 7.90 -0.40 -10.52
CA GLY A 27 8.65 -1.61 -10.88
C GLY A 27 7.84 -2.91 -10.75
N LEU A 28 6.73 -2.89 -10.00
CA LEU A 28 5.74 -3.96 -9.89
C LEU A 28 4.51 -3.73 -10.78
N HIS A 29 4.55 -2.71 -11.66
CA HIS A 29 3.47 -2.34 -12.56
C HIS A 29 2.15 -2.06 -11.84
N LEU A 30 2.20 -1.43 -10.66
CA LEU A 30 1.01 -1.08 -9.89
C LEU A 30 0.39 0.27 -10.31
N ASP A 31 1.09 1.03 -11.16
CA ASP A 31 0.69 2.34 -11.67
C ASP A 31 -0.03 2.28 -13.03
N VAL A 32 -0.12 1.11 -13.66
CA VAL A 32 -0.76 0.95 -14.98
C VAL A 32 -2.25 1.33 -15.00
N ASN A 33 -2.92 1.31 -13.85
CA ASN A 33 -4.30 1.75 -13.71
C ASN A 33 -4.38 3.01 -12.84
N ASN A 34 -4.19 4.19 -13.45
CA ASN A 34 -4.21 5.51 -12.80
C ASN A 34 -5.47 5.83 -11.99
N ALA A 35 -6.54 5.04 -12.13
CA ALA A 35 -7.78 5.16 -11.37
C ALA A 35 -7.93 4.10 -10.25
N GLY A 36 -6.85 3.41 -9.84
CA GLY A 36 -6.89 2.39 -8.80
C GLY A 36 -7.67 1.11 -9.16
N LYS A 37 -8.23 1.03 -10.37
CA LYS A 37 -9.02 -0.11 -10.85
C LYS A 37 -8.12 -1.35 -10.91
N GLY A 38 -8.50 -2.41 -10.20
CA GLY A 38 -7.73 -3.66 -10.16
C GLY A 38 -6.43 -3.60 -9.37
N LEU A 39 -6.13 -2.49 -8.65
CA LEU A 39 -4.92 -2.41 -7.82
C LEU A 39 -4.95 -3.47 -6.72
N PHE A 40 -6.08 -3.61 -6.04
CA PHE A 40 -6.27 -4.59 -4.97
C PHE A 40 -6.31 -6.04 -5.49
N ASP A 41 -6.69 -6.23 -6.74
CA ASP A 41 -6.69 -7.53 -7.41
C ASP A 41 -5.31 -7.91 -7.97
N ASN A 42 -4.36 -6.97 -8.00
CA ASN A 42 -3.01 -7.25 -8.46
C ASN A 42 -2.25 -8.04 -7.38
N PRO A 43 -1.74 -9.26 -7.70
CA PRO A 43 -1.09 -10.13 -6.73
C PRO A 43 0.18 -9.52 -6.11
N HIS A 44 0.82 -8.54 -6.77
CA HIS A 44 2.00 -7.85 -6.24
C HIS A 44 1.67 -6.74 -5.25
N PHE A 45 0.41 -6.29 -5.17
CA PHE A 45 0.04 -5.15 -4.34
C PHE A 45 0.20 -5.45 -2.85
N ALA A 46 -0.22 -6.64 -2.39
CA ALA A 46 -0.04 -7.05 -1.00
C ALA A 46 1.44 -7.07 -0.59
N ALA A 47 2.31 -7.58 -1.47
CA ALA A 47 3.75 -7.62 -1.25
C ALA A 47 4.36 -6.21 -1.20
N TRP A 48 3.90 -5.30 -2.06
CA TRP A 48 4.31 -3.90 -2.01
C TRP A 48 3.87 -3.20 -0.72
N VAL A 49 2.66 -3.47 -0.22
CA VAL A 49 2.19 -2.92 1.06
C VAL A 49 3.09 -3.38 2.20
N GLU A 50 3.45 -4.67 2.26
CA GLU A 50 4.39 -5.18 3.27
C GLU A 50 5.79 -4.59 3.14
N TYR A 51 6.27 -4.41 1.91
CA TYR A 51 7.55 -3.77 1.62
C TYR A 51 7.60 -2.33 2.18
N ALA A 52 6.60 -1.53 1.83
CA ALA A 52 6.46 -0.15 2.27
C ALA A 52 6.29 -0.04 3.80
N ASP A 53 5.48 -0.92 4.39
CA ASP A 53 5.31 -1.02 5.85
C ASP A 53 6.65 -1.36 6.54
N THR A 54 7.46 -2.24 5.95
CA THR A 54 8.76 -2.63 6.52
C THR A 54 9.74 -1.45 6.54
N LEU A 55 9.82 -0.67 5.45
CA LEU A 55 10.64 0.55 5.42
C LEU A 55 10.11 1.62 6.37
N SER A 56 8.79 1.69 6.55
CA SER A 56 8.16 2.69 7.42
C SER A 56 8.53 2.59 8.90
N VAL A 57 9.06 1.44 9.34
CA VAL A 57 9.62 1.27 10.68
C VAL A 57 10.77 2.24 10.94
N LYS A 58 11.58 2.53 9.91
CA LYS A 58 12.69 3.49 9.99
C LYS A 58 12.32 4.85 9.41
N ILE A 59 11.55 4.87 8.32
CA ILE A 59 11.24 6.08 7.54
C ILE A 59 9.72 6.18 7.37
N PRO A 60 8.99 6.79 8.32
CA PRO A 60 7.52 6.79 8.35
C PRO A 60 6.83 7.22 7.04
N GLU A 61 7.45 8.13 6.29
CA GLU A 61 6.95 8.64 5.01
C GLU A 61 6.93 7.62 3.87
N MET A 62 7.63 6.50 4.04
CA MET A 62 7.61 5.36 3.13
C MET A 62 6.47 4.39 3.42
N SER A 63 5.62 4.62 4.42
CA SER A 63 4.44 3.78 4.64
C SER A 63 3.54 3.70 3.41
N ALA A 64 2.92 2.54 3.19
CA ALA A 64 2.04 2.30 2.06
C ALA A 64 0.93 3.37 1.97
N ILE A 65 0.32 3.70 3.10
CA ILE A 65 -0.74 4.71 3.18
C ILE A 65 -0.24 6.10 2.82
N SER A 66 0.97 6.49 3.23
CA SER A 66 1.52 7.81 2.89
C SER A 66 1.75 7.94 1.38
N SER A 67 2.33 6.91 0.74
CA SER A 67 2.50 6.87 -0.72
C SER A 67 1.15 6.85 -1.45
N LEU A 68 0.21 6.00 -1.03
CA LEU A 68 -1.12 5.91 -1.66
C LEU A 68 -1.92 7.21 -1.50
N THR A 69 -1.85 7.86 -0.33
CA THR A 69 -2.54 9.13 -0.05
C THR A 69 -1.97 10.24 -0.93
N ARG A 70 -0.65 10.32 -1.07
CA ARG A 70 0.01 11.26 -1.98
C ARG A 70 -0.38 11.04 -3.45
N ARG A 71 -0.63 9.78 -3.84
CA ARG A 71 -1.00 9.42 -5.22
C ARG A 71 -2.47 9.67 -5.55
N PHE A 72 -3.38 9.30 -4.65
CA PHE A 72 -4.82 9.27 -4.92
C PHE A 72 -5.62 10.35 -4.18
N GLY A 73 -5.07 10.90 -3.10
CA GLY A 73 -5.80 11.71 -2.12
C GLY A 73 -6.66 10.85 -1.18
N ASP A 74 -6.96 11.39 0.00
CA ASP A 74 -7.65 10.68 1.08
C ASP A 74 -9.00 10.09 0.65
N GLY A 75 -9.89 10.92 0.11
CA GLY A 75 -11.26 10.50 -0.23
C GLY A 75 -11.31 9.45 -1.35
N ARG A 76 -10.45 9.58 -2.36
CA ARG A 76 -10.40 8.60 -3.46
C ARG A 76 -9.82 7.27 -2.99
N LEU A 77 -8.75 7.32 -2.19
CA LEU A 77 -8.15 6.14 -1.60
C LEU A 77 -9.14 5.40 -0.69
N TYR A 78 -9.84 6.14 0.18
CA TYR A 78 -10.89 5.57 1.03
C TYR A 78 -11.97 4.87 0.20
N ASN A 79 -12.43 5.48 -0.89
CA ASN A 79 -13.40 4.86 -1.80
C ASN A 79 -12.87 3.58 -2.47
N PHE A 80 -11.58 3.51 -2.82
CA PHE A 80 -10.99 2.27 -3.34
C PHE A 80 -10.95 1.18 -2.28
N ILE A 81 -10.58 1.53 -1.05
CA ILE A 81 -10.58 0.61 0.10
C ILE A 81 -11.99 0.07 0.37
N GLN A 82 -13.02 0.93 0.39
CA GLN A 82 -14.40 0.48 0.61
C GLN A 82 -14.87 -0.47 -0.49
N ARG A 83 -14.56 -0.20 -1.76
CA ARG A 83 -14.90 -1.13 -2.86
C ARG A 83 -14.18 -2.47 -2.72
N ALA A 84 -12.89 -2.45 -2.36
CA ALA A 84 -12.12 -3.68 -2.17
C ALA A 84 -12.60 -4.50 -0.95
N LYS A 85 -13.22 -3.88 0.06
CA LYS A 85 -13.86 -4.61 1.17
C LYS A 85 -15.07 -5.42 0.73
N MET A 86 -15.74 -5.04 -0.37
CA MET A 86 -16.91 -5.75 -0.88
C MET A 86 -16.56 -7.04 -1.66
N ASN A 87 -15.28 -7.25 -1.99
CA ASN A 87 -14.83 -8.45 -2.69
C ASN A 87 -14.10 -9.39 -1.69
N PRO A 88 -14.58 -10.63 -1.48
CA PRO A 88 -13.98 -11.58 -0.55
C PRO A 88 -12.48 -11.84 -0.79
N SER A 89 -12.01 -11.79 -2.04
CA SER A 89 -10.59 -12.02 -2.34
C SER A 89 -9.67 -10.88 -1.88
N THR A 90 -10.20 -9.66 -1.72
CA THR A 90 -9.43 -8.46 -1.36
C THR A 90 -9.77 -7.89 0.01
N GLU A 91 -10.81 -8.41 0.66
CA GLU A 91 -11.39 -7.89 1.89
C GLU A 91 -10.35 -7.73 3.02
N ASN A 92 -9.53 -8.76 3.25
CA ASN A 92 -8.55 -8.76 4.34
C ASN A 92 -7.48 -7.67 4.15
N LEU A 93 -6.97 -7.52 2.92
CA LEU A 93 -6.00 -6.47 2.61
C LEU A 93 -6.64 -5.09 2.74
N ALA A 94 -7.89 -4.94 2.29
CA ALA A 94 -8.63 -3.69 2.37
C ALA A 94 -8.90 -3.27 3.81
N LYS A 95 -9.32 -4.18 4.70
CA LYS A 95 -9.46 -3.93 6.14
C LYS A 95 -8.15 -3.50 6.78
N LYS A 96 -7.03 -4.16 6.44
CA LYS A 96 -5.69 -3.75 6.91
C LYS A 96 -5.36 -2.32 6.49
N LEU A 97 -5.63 -1.95 5.24
CA LEU A 97 -5.36 -0.61 4.72
C LEU A 97 -6.32 0.44 5.31
N GLU A 98 -7.58 0.10 5.56
CA GLU A 98 -8.54 0.99 6.24
C GLU A 98 -8.05 1.37 7.65
N THR A 99 -7.64 0.39 8.46
CA THR A 99 -7.09 0.64 9.79
C THR A 99 -5.87 1.56 9.73
N LYS A 100 -4.97 1.33 8.76
CA LYS A 100 -3.78 2.18 8.57
C LYS A 100 -4.14 3.58 8.08
N GLN A 101 -5.18 3.72 7.24
CA GLN A 101 -5.66 5.02 6.77
C GLN A 101 -6.17 5.86 7.96
N ILE A 102 -6.95 5.25 8.85
CA ILE A 102 -7.47 5.90 10.06
C ILE A 102 -6.31 6.30 10.98
N GLN A 103 -5.35 5.39 11.22
CA GLN A 103 -4.17 5.69 12.03
C GLN A 103 -3.35 6.85 11.44
N HIS A 104 -3.17 6.88 10.12
CA HIS A 104 -2.49 7.99 9.44
C HIS A 104 -3.22 9.31 9.67
N TRP A 105 -4.55 9.35 9.49
CA TRP A 105 -5.35 10.56 9.72
C TRP A 105 -5.26 11.06 11.16
N LEU A 106 -5.33 10.16 12.14
CA LEU A 106 -5.16 10.49 13.55
C LEU A 106 -3.76 11.08 13.82
N ALA A 107 -2.72 10.49 13.23
CA ALA A 107 -1.34 10.97 13.41
C ALA A 107 -1.10 12.35 12.80
N VAL A 108 -1.73 12.68 11.66
CA VAL A 108 -1.57 13.99 10.99
C VAL A 108 -2.63 15.02 11.42
N GLY A 109 -3.45 14.72 12.42
CA GLY A 109 -4.47 15.64 12.94
C GLY A 109 -5.61 15.95 11.97
N LYS A 110 -5.89 15.05 11.02
CA LYS A 110 -7.07 15.17 10.14
C LYS A 110 -8.31 14.77 10.94
N ILE A 111 -9.27 15.69 11.08
CA ILE A 111 -10.59 15.38 11.63
C ILE A 111 -11.22 14.29 10.74
N LEU A 112 -11.71 13.22 11.35
CA LEU A 112 -12.45 12.15 10.66
C LEU A 112 -13.60 12.82 9.90
N MET A 113 -13.52 12.81 8.56
CA MET A 113 -14.50 13.46 7.66
C MET A 113 -15.94 13.04 7.97
#